data_AF-A0AAU2AS53-F1
#
_entry.id   AF-A0AAU2AS53-F1
#
_cell.length_a   1.000
_cell.length_b   1.000
_cell.length_c   1.000
_cell.angle_alpha   90.00
_cell.angle_beta   90.00
_cell.angle_gamma   90.00
#
_symmetry.space_group_name_H-M   'P 1'
#
loop_
_entity.id
_entity.type
_entity.pdbx_description
1 polymer ?
#
loop_
_entity_poly.entity_id
_entity_poly.type
_entity_poly.pdbx_seq_one_letter_code
_entity_poly.pdbx_strand_id
1 'polypeptide(L)'
;MSEYLRRSACWANAFGAEKLWPFFDIGRHIDPTVRAAPDVMAELDEFVDNTIGTRTLEETCRGAVHWPAFCRDTTLDLPDLPDPYEPLLLMFERGGGFYVEEMIELDGIAIPLRRLSDYLSSAPAVTLDLTTLDALDAVDTAR
;
A
#
# COMPACT_ATOMS: atom_id res chain seq x y z
N MET A 1 -6.39 5.25 0.67
CA MET A 1 -5.22 5.92 0.04
C MET A 1 -4.39 6.83 0.95
N SER A 2 -4.94 7.91 1.54
CA SER A 2 -4.11 8.86 2.32
C SER A 2 -3.30 8.20 3.45
N GLU A 3 -3.94 7.26 4.18
CA GLU A 3 -3.27 6.50 5.23
C GLU A 3 -2.20 5.54 4.69
N TYR A 4 -2.37 4.96 3.50
CA TYR A 4 -1.32 4.19 2.83
C TYR A 4 -0.09 5.07 2.57
N LEU A 5 -0.28 6.23 1.94
CA LEU A 5 0.79 7.18 1.62
C LEU A 5 1.54 7.63 2.90
N ARG A 6 0.80 7.83 4.00
CA ARG A 6 1.36 8.15 5.31
C ARG A 6 2.23 7.01 5.86
N ARG A 7 1.70 5.80 5.92
CA ARG A 7 2.43 4.64 6.48
C ARG A 7 3.62 4.26 5.62
N SER A 8 3.47 4.22 4.30
CA SER A 8 4.59 3.95 3.38
C SER A 8 5.67 5.03 3.46
N ALA A 9 5.31 6.30 3.74
CA ALA A 9 6.29 7.36 3.97
C ALA A 9 7.13 7.11 5.23
N CYS A 10 6.50 6.64 6.32
CA CYS A 10 7.22 6.25 7.54
C CYS A 10 8.22 5.14 7.27
N TRP A 11 7.82 4.09 6.55
CA TRP A 11 8.72 2.98 6.17
C TRP A 11 9.83 3.44 5.22
N ALA A 12 9.51 4.24 4.20
CA ALA A 12 10.51 4.77 3.29
C ALA A 12 11.56 5.62 4.01
N ASN A 13 11.13 6.48 4.95
CA ASN A 13 12.04 7.29 5.76
C ASN A 13 12.90 6.45 6.71
N ALA A 14 12.34 5.39 7.30
CA ALA A 14 13.08 4.52 8.21
C ALA A 14 14.21 3.73 7.53
N PHE A 15 14.06 3.43 6.24
CA PHE A 15 15.00 2.58 5.48
C PHE A 15 15.63 3.26 4.27
N GLY A 16 15.61 4.60 4.21
CA GLY A 16 16.29 5.38 3.15
C GLY A 16 15.75 5.12 1.74
N ALA A 17 14.44 4.88 1.61
CA ALA A 17 13.75 4.57 0.36
C ALA A 17 12.93 5.75 -0.18
N GLU A 18 13.25 6.98 0.19
CA GLU A 18 12.45 8.18 -0.13
C GLU A 18 12.28 8.41 -1.63
N LYS A 19 13.25 7.95 -2.43
CA LYS A 19 13.21 8.04 -3.90
C LYS A 19 12.32 6.99 -4.56
N LEU A 20 11.99 5.91 -3.85
CA LEU A 20 11.12 4.82 -4.32
C LEU A 20 9.67 5.02 -3.87
N TRP A 21 9.46 5.87 -2.86
CA TRP A 21 8.14 6.21 -2.36
C TRP A 21 7.26 6.87 -3.45
N PRO A 22 5.94 6.61 -3.50
CA PRO A 22 5.15 5.81 -2.53
C PRO A 22 4.95 4.35 -2.90
N PHE A 23 5.11 3.98 -4.17
CA PHE A 23 4.72 2.68 -4.70
C PHE A 23 5.95 1.83 -4.99
N PHE A 24 6.26 0.92 -4.08
CA PHE A 24 7.34 -0.06 -4.22
C PHE A 24 7.11 -1.25 -3.29
N ASP A 25 7.88 -2.30 -3.48
CA ASP A 25 7.93 -3.46 -2.59
C ASP A 25 8.82 -3.13 -1.37
N ILE A 26 8.17 -2.71 -0.28
CA ILE A 26 8.83 -2.26 0.95
C ILE A 26 9.60 -3.41 1.59
N GLY A 27 8.99 -4.60 1.71
CA GLY A 27 9.62 -5.77 2.30
C GLY A 27 10.89 -6.18 1.55
N ARG A 28 10.84 -6.19 0.20
CA ARG A 28 11.99 -6.51 -0.65
C ARG A 28 13.10 -5.47 -0.59
N HIS A 29 12.77 -4.19 -0.40
CA HIS A 29 13.77 -3.14 -0.22
C HIS A 29 14.51 -3.30 1.11
N ILE A 30 13.79 -3.63 2.18
CA ILE A 30 14.35 -3.79 3.53
C ILE A 30 15.19 -5.05 3.64
N ASP A 31 14.62 -6.19 3.25
CA ASP A 31 15.28 -7.49 3.29
C ASP A 31 15.14 -8.20 1.93
N PRO A 32 16.13 -8.04 1.03
CA PRO A 32 16.08 -8.68 -0.26
C PRO A 32 16.34 -10.19 -0.20
N THR A 33 16.56 -10.79 0.97
CA THR A 33 16.75 -12.25 1.10
C THR A 33 15.44 -13.00 1.36
N VAL A 34 14.45 -12.33 1.95
CA VAL A 34 13.12 -12.89 2.18
C VAL A 34 12.29 -12.80 0.90
N ARG A 35 11.52 -13.85 0.61
CA ARG A 35 10.60 -13.91 -0.54
C ARG A 35 9.32 -14.60 -0.15
N ALA A 36 8.21 -14.14 -0.73
CA ALA A 36 6.98 -14.92 -0.74
C ALA A 36 7.19 -16.23 -1.49
N ALA A 37 6.30 -17.20 -1.21
CA ALA A 37 6.39 -18.53 -1.79
C ALA A 37 6.34 -18.44 -3.34
N PRO A 38 7.21 -19.17 -4.07
CA PRO A 38 7.31 -19.02 -5.52
C PRO A 38 6.02 -19.30 -6.28
N ASP A 39 5.19 -20.22 -5.78
CA ASP A 39 3.86 -20.53 -6.30
C ASP A 39 2.88 -19.37 -6.15
N VAL A 40 2.85 -18.72 -4.98
CA VAL A 40 2.04 -17.52 -4.74
C VAL A 40 2.47 -16.37 -5.65
N MET A 41 3.78 -16.18 -5.83
CA MET A 41 4.29 -15.14 -6.73
C MET A 41 3.97 -15.44 -8.20
N ALA A 42 4.01 -16.71 -8.62
CA ALA A 42 3.63 -17.11 -9.96
C ALA A 42 2.13 -16.88 -10.24
N GLU A 43 1.26 -17.18 -9.26
CA GLU A 43 -0.17 -16.88 -9.36
C GLU A 43 -0.43 -15.37 -9.47
N LEU A 44 0.29 -14.57 -8.67
CA LEU A 44 0.23 -13.11 -8.79
C LEU A 44 0.70 -12.62 -10.17
N ASP A 45 1.78 -13.20 -10.71
CA ASP A 45 2.30 -12.85 -12.04
C ASP A 45 1.24 -13.09 -13.12
N GLU A 46 0.62 -14.27 -13.10
CA GLU A 46 -0.45 -14.61 -14.03
C GLU A 46 -1.65 -13.65 -13.89
N PHE A 47 -2.03 -13.30 -12.66
CA PHE A 47 -3.12 -12.35 -12.43
C PHE A 47 -2.78 -10.95 -12.96
N VAL A 48 -1.58 -10.46 -12.65
CA VAL A 48 -1.06 -9.15 -13.07
C VAL A 48 -1.06 -9.04 -14.59
N ASP A 49 -0.45 -9.99 -15.29
CA ASP A 49 -0.28 -9.96 -16.75
C ASP A 49 -1.62 -9.90 -17.50
N ASN A 50 -2.69 -10.44 -16.89
CA ASN A 50 -4.01 -10.52 -17.50
C ASN A 50 -4.98 -9.41 -17.05
N THR A 51 -4.72 -8.73 -15.93
CA THR A 51 -5.72 -7.89 -15.26
C THR A 51 -5.23 -6.48 -14.92
N ILE A 52 -3.93 -6.32 -14.63
CA ILE A 52 -3.37 -5.07 -14.13
C ILE A 52 -2.70 -4.31 -15.26
N GLY A 53 -3.17 -3.08 -15.52
CA GLY A 53 -2.71 -2.29 -16.66
C GLY A 53 -1.54 -1.34 -16.39
N THR A 54 -1.08 -1.19 -15.14
CA THR A 54 -0.06 -0.20 -14.79
C THR A 54 1.03 -0.75 -13.88
N ARG A 55 2.30 -0.49 -14.23
CA ARG A 55 3.49 -0.91 -13.47
C ARG A 55 3.41 -0.52 -11.98
N THR A 56 2.84 0.64 -11.68
CA THR A 56 2.68 1.11 -10.31
C THR A 56 1.77 0.21 -9.48
N LEU A 57 0.65 -0.23 -10.05
CA LEU A 57 -0.27 -1.14 -9.39
C LEU A 57 0.37 -2.52 -9.24
N GLU A 58 1.11 -2.99 -10.26
CA GLU A 58 1.86 -4.25 -10.18
C GLU A 58 2.88 -4.26 -9.03
N GLU A 59 3.72 -3.22 -8.93
CA GLU A 59 4.72 -3.08 -7.86
C GLU A 59 4.06 -3.02 -6.48
N THR A 60 2.90 -2.37 -6.39
CA THR A 60 2.12 -2.26 -5.15
C THR A 60 1.52 -3.61 -4.75
N CYS A 61 0.90 -4.34 -5.68
CA CYS A 61 0.33 -5.67 -5.44
C CYS A 61 1.43 -6.68 -5.05
N ARG A 62 2.58 -6.65 -5.73
CA ARG A 62 3.75 -7.46 -5.37
C ARG A 62 4.22 -7.16 -3.97
N GLY A 63 4.37 -5.88 -3.61
CA GLY A 63 4.72 -5.47 -2.26
C GLY A 63 3.74 -5.99 -1.21
N ALA A 64 2.43 -5.84 -1.47
CA ALA A 64 1.39 -6.27 -0.54
C ALA A 64 1.37 -7.80 -0.34
N VAL A 65 1.53 -8.59 -1.42
CA VAL A 65 1.60 -10.07 -1.36
C VAL A 65 2.90 -10.53 -0.70
N HIS A 66 4.00 -9.81 -0.90
CA HIS A 66 5.29 -10.13 -0.31
C HIS A 66 5.35 -9.81 1.18
N TRP A 67 4.63 -8.78 1.63
CA TRP A 67 4.70 -8.24 2.98
C TRP A 67 4.47 -9.27 4.11
N PRO A 68 3.45 -10.15 4.07
CA PRO A 68 3.28 -11.19 5.10
C PRO A 68 4.46 -12.15 5.22
N ALA A 69 5.10 -12.51 4.10
CA ALA A 69 6.29 -13.35 4.11
C ALA A 69 7.48 -12.60 4.73
N PHE A 70 7.66 -11.32 4.36
CA PHE A 70 8.64 -10.42 4.99
C PHE A 70 8.47 -10.37 6.52
N CYS A 71 7.26 -10.11 7.01
CA CYS A 71 6.99 -10.01 8.45
C CYS A 71 7.24 -11.32 9.20
N ARG A 72 7.02 -12.48 8.56
CA ARG A 72 7.19 -13.79 9.19
C ARG A 72 8.66 -14.23 9.23
N ASP A 73 9.40 -13.96 8.15
CA ASP A 73 10.67 -14.64 7.88
C ASP A 73 11.90 -13.71 8.05
N THR A 74 11.72 -12.39 8.15
CA THR A 74 12.85 -11.49 8.40
C THR A 74 13.43 -11.66 9.80
N THR A 75 14.75 -11.50 9.89
CA THR A 75 15.51 -11.57 11.16
C THR A 75 15.99 -10.19 11.61
N LEU A 76 15.64 -9.15 10.86
CA LEU A 76 16.01 -7.77 11.16
C LEU A 76 15.19 -7.23 12.33
N ASP A 77 15.81 -6.37 13.13
CA ASP A 77 15.11 -5.59 14.13
C ASP A 77 14.35 -4.46 13.44
N LEU A 78 13.02 -4.52 13.44
CA LEU A 78 12.16 -3.58 12.72
C LEU A 78 11.64 -2.49 13.67
N PRO A 79 11.52 -1.24 13.19
CA PRO A 79 10.86 -0.21 13.98
C PRO A 79 9.38 -0.57 14.20
N ASP A 80 8.82 -0.11 15.31
CA ASP A 80 7.39 -0.24 15.62
C ASP A 80 6.56 0.71 14.73
N LEU A 81 6.36 0.28 13.48
CA LEU A 81 5.59 0.97 12.45
C LEU A 81 4.42 0.08 12.02
N PRO A 82 3.25 0.68 11.71
CA PRO A 82 2.08 -0.07 11.29
C PRO A 82 2.27 -0.70 9.91
N ASP A 83 1.50 -1.74 9.62
CA ASP A 83 1.45 -2.35 8.29
C ASP A 83 1.19 -1.28 7.21
N PRO A 84 2.09 -1.11 6.23
CA PRO A 84 1.94 -0.09 5.22
C PRO A 84 0.82 -0.41 4.22
N TYR A 85 0.54 -1.69 3.95
CA TYR A 85 -0.38 -2.15 2.91
C TYR A 85 -1.82 -2.39 3.39
N GLU A 86 -2.06 -2.56 4.71
CA GLU A 86 -3.40 -2.69 5.30
C GLU A 86 -4.42 -1.67 4.73
N PRO A 87 -4.11 -0.36 4.60
CA PRO A 87 -5.07 0.60 4.07
C PRO A 87 -5.40 0.42 2.58
N LEU A 88 -4.51 -0.21 1.79
CA LEU A 88 -4.80 -0.54 0.39
C LEU A 88 -5.60 -1.83 0.27
N LEU A 89 -5.28 -2.85 1.07
CA LEU A 89 -6.03 -4.10 1.10
C LEU A 89 -7.50 -3.83 1.45
N LEU A 90 -7.75 -3.06 2.51
CA LEU A 90 -9.10 -2.64 2.89
C LEU A 90 -9.82 -1.86 1.78
N MET A 91 -9.10 -1.06 1.00
CA MET A 91 -9.67 -0.32 -0.12
C MET A 91 -10.05 -1.26 -1.27
N PHE A 92 -9.17 -2.19 -1.63
CA PHE A 92 -9.41 -3.18 -2.68
C PHE A 92 -10.55 -4.16 -2.32
N GLU A 93 -10.61 -4.62 -1.07
CA GLU A 93 -11.67 -5.51 -0.58
C GLU A 93 -13.07 -4.87 -0.64
N ARG A 94 -13.12 -3.53 -0.66
CA ARG A 94 -14.35 -2.73 -0.77
C ARG A 94 -14.65 -2.32 -2.22
N GLY A 95 -13.94 -2.90 -3.18
CA GLY A 95 -14.12 -2.63 -4.60
C GLY A 95 -13.48 -1.34 -5.11
N GLY A 96 -12.74 -0.62 -4.26
CA GLY A 96 -12.03 0.58 -4.64
C GLY A 96 -10.75 0.25 -5.42
N GLY A 97 -10.31 1.20 -6.24
CA GLY A 97 -9.09 1.08 -7.02
C GLY A 97 -8.30 2.38 -7.06
N PHE A 98 -7.13 2.32 -7.68
CA PHE A 98 -6.42 3.55 -8.03
C PHE A 98 -5.63 3.37 -9.32
N TYR A 99 -5.40 4.48 -10.01
CA TYR A 99 -4.38 4.56 -11.04
C TYR A 99 -3.53 5.81 -10.83
N VAL A 100 -2.34 5.82 -11.42
CA VAL A 100 -1.37 6.90 -11.24
C VAL A 100 -0.92 7.40 -12.60
N GLU A 101 -1.16 8.67 -12.85
CA GLU A 101 -0.53 9.43 -13.94
C GLU A 101 0.20 10.64 -13.33
N GLU A 102 -0.26 11.86 -13.62
CA GLU A 102 0.23 13.07 -12.94
C GLU A 102 -0.30 13.19 -11.50
N MET A 103 -1.46 12.59 -11.24
CA MET A 103 -2.12 12.52 -9.95
C MET A 103 -2.54 11.07 -9.64
N ILE A 104 -2.88 10.81 -8.38
CA ILE A 104 -3.47 9.55 -7.96
C ILE A 104 -4.99 9.69 -8.17
N GLU A 105 -5.57 8.94 -9.10
CA GLU A 105 -7.03 8.87 -9.22
C GLU A 105 -7.59 7.73 -8.36
N LEU A 106 -8.67 8.02 -7.64
CA LEU A 106 -9.48 7.10 -6.86
C LEU A 106 -10.93 7.24 -7.30
N ASP A 107 -11.42 6.33 -8.13
CA ASP A 107 -12.84 6.26 -8.51
C ASP A 107 -13.44 7.63 -8.92
N GLY A 108 -12.73 8.38 -9.78
CA GLY A 108 -13.13 9.71 -10.25
C GLY A 108 -12.68 10.90 -9.37
N ILE A 109 -12.00 10.65 -8.25
CA ILE A 109 -11.37 11.69 -7.41
C ILE A 109 -9.87 11.73 -7.68
N ALA A 110 -9.37 12.84 -8.21
CA ALA A 110 -7.95 13.06 -8.41
C ALA A 110 -7.28 13.70 -7.18
N ILE A 111 -6.21 13.08 -6.69
CA ILE A 111 -5.45 13.51 -5.51
C ILE A 111 -4.01 13.84 -5.93
N PRO A 112 -3.51 15.05 -5.62
CA PRO A 112 -2.12 15.39 -5.88
C PRO A 112 -1.19 14.62 -4.94
N LEU A 113 -0.11 14.05 -5.50
CA LEU A 113 0.95 13.47 -4.69
C LEU A 113 1.78 14.59 -4.04
N ARG A 114 1.57 14.80 -2.74
CA ARG A 114 2.32 15.77 -1.93
C ARG A 114 3.73 15.25 -1.58
N ARG A 115 4.54 16.10 -0.93
CA ARG A 115 5.91 15.71 -0.55
C ARG A 115 5.86 14.66 0.55
N LEU A 116 6.88 13.80 0.60
CA LEU A 116 7.04 12.79 1.66
C LEU A 116 6.95 13.42 3.07
N SER A 117 7.54 14.60 3.28
CA SER A 117 7.47 15.35 4.55
C SER A 117 6.05 15.70 4.98
N ASP A 118 5.15 15.94 4.03
CA ASP A 118 3.75 16.28 4.31
C ASP A 118 3.01 15.06 4.85
N TYR A 119 3.40 13.86 4.40
CA TYR A 119 2.87 12.59 4.90
C TYR A 119 3.49 12.19 6.24
N LEU A 120 4.79 12.40 6.44
CA LEU A 120 5.43 12.17 7.75
C LEU A 120 4.82 13.02 8.87
N SER A 121 4.36 14.23 8.55
CA SER A 121 3.73 15.16 9.51
C SER A 121 2.21 15.03 9.61
N SER A 122 1.59 14.17 8.80
CA SER A 122 0.14 13.98 8.83
C SER A 122 -0.29 13.16 10.05
N ALA A 123 -1.41 13.55 10.64
CA ALA A 123 -2.02 12.75 11.70
C ALA A 123 -2.48 11.39 11.14
N PRO A 124 -2.32 10.28 11.89
CA PRO A 124 -2.90 9.00 11.52
C PRO A 124 -4.42 9.09 11.35
N ALA A 125 -4.97 8.25 10.47
CA ALA A 125 -6.42 8.01 10.46
C ALA A 125 -6.89 7.60 11.86
N VAL A 126 -8.04 8.12 12.30
CA VAL A 126 -8.58 7.87 13.65
C VAL A 126 -8.78 6.37 13.89
N THR A 127 -9.21 5.64 12.86
CA THR A 127 -9.36 4.19 12.87
C THR A 127 -9.53 3.66 11.45
N LEU A 128 -9.09 2.42 11.23
CA LEU A 128 -9.36 1.63 10.02
C LEU A 128 -10.26 0.42 10.35
N ASP A 129 -10.93 0.42 11.50
CA ASP A 129 -11.83 -0.67 11.87
C ASP A 129 -13.02 -0.76 10.91
N LEU A 130 -13.46 -1.99 10.64
CA LEU A 130 -14.52 -2.27 9.69
C LEU A 130 -15.82 -1.52 10.03
N THR A 131 -16.18 -1.39 11.30
CA THR A 131 -17.43 -0.72 11.69
C THR A 131 -17.42 0.76 11.32
N THR A 132 -16.28 1.44 11.54
CA THR A 132 -16.13 2.84 11.14
C THR A 132 -16.12 3.00 9.62
N LEU A 133 -15.43 2.11 8.90
CA LEU A 133 -15.41 2.15 7.43
C LEU A 133 -16.79 1.85 6.83
N ASP A 134 -17.52 0.86 7.37
CA ASP A 134 -18.88 0.53 6.95
C ASP A 134 -19.84 1.71 7.18
N ALA A 135 -19.67 2.44 8.28
CA ALA A 135 -20.46 3.63 8.56
C ALA A 135 -20.18 4.77 7.57
N LEU A 136 -18.94 4.91 7.08
CA LEU A 136 -18.60 5.91 6.05
C LEU A 136 -19.22 5.56 4.70
N ASP A 137 -19.17 4.28 4.29
CA ASP A 137 -19.74 3.82 3.02
C ASP A 137 -21.27 3.96 2.99
N ALA A 138 -21.93 3.74 4.13
CA ALA A 138 -23.37 3.93 4.28
C ALA A 138 -23.80 5.40 4.12
N VAL A 139 -22.92 6.37 4.40
CA VAL A 139 -23.17 7.80 4.20
C VAL A 139 -23.03 8.18 2.74
N ASP A 140 -22.09 7.56 2.01
CA ASP A 140 -21.82 7.88 0.61
C ASP A 140 -22.88 7.27 -0.33
N THR A 141 -23.38 6.07 -0.02
CA THR A 141 -24.48 5.42 -0.77
C THR A 141 -25.86 6.05 -0.57
N ALA A 142 -26.00 7.01 0.35
CA ALA A 142 -27.25 7.74 0.61
C ALA A 142 -27.37 9.08 -0.16
N ARG A 143 -26.41 9.41 -1.03
CA ARG A 143 -26.40 10.59 -1.90
C ARG A 143 -26.73 10.25 -3.35
#